data_AF-A0A0G1M0Z6-F1
#
_entry.id   AF-A0A0G1M0Z6-F1
#
_cell.length_a   1.000
_cell.length_b   1.000
_cell.length_c   1.000
_cell.angle_alpha   90.00
_cell.angle_beta   90.00
_cell.angle_gamma   90.00
#
_symmetry.space_group_name_H-M   'P 1'
#
loop_
_entity.id
_entity.type
_entity.pdbx_description
1 polymer ?
#
loop_
_entity_poly.entity_id
_entity_poly.type
_entity_poly.pdbx_seq_one_letter_code
_entity_poly.pdbx_strand_id
1 'polypeptide(L)'
;MTKFFRVALIASFFLLPISASAAIISKPFEVSGWIPYWRTATGTADALPHLDVFTEINPFVYTLKNDGTLVDNGKLGEEPWKSFIVEPR
;
A
#
# COMPACT_ATOMS: atom_id res chain seq x y z
N MET A 1 2.22 32.68 47.82
CA MET A 1 2.80 31.56 47.03
C MET A 1 1.76 30.71 46.29
N THR A 2 0.56 30.46 46.83
CA THR A 2 -0.46 29.57 46.23
C THR A 2 -1.07 30.07 44.92
N LYS A 3 -1.24 31.39 44.72
CA LYS A 3 -1.85 31.94 43.49
C LYS A 3 -0.93 31.84 42.26
N PHE A 4 0.35 32.16 42.43
CA PHE A 4 1.37 32.01 41.39
C PHE A 4 1.61 30.54 41.03
N PHE A 5 1.61 29.64 42.02
CA PHE A 5 1.71 28.21 41.79
C PHE A 5 0.53 27.66 40.96
N ARG A 6 -0.69 28.12 41.23
CA ARG A 6 -1.89 27.76 40.43
C ARG A 6 -1.80 28.28 38.99
N VAL A 7 -1.33 29.50 38.79
CA VAL A 7 -1.14 30.06 37.44
C VAL A 7 -0.06 29.30 36.67
N ALA A 8 1.06 28.97 37.32
CA ALA A 8 2.12 28.16 36.72
C ALA A 8 1.64 26.75 36.37
N LEU A 9 0.84 26.12 37.23
CA LEU A 9 0.24 24.80 36.98
C LEU A 9 -0.73 24.82 35.79
N ILE A 10 -1.58 25.85 35.71
CA ILE A 10 -2.52 26.03 34.59
C ILE A 10 -1.74 26.31 33.29
N ALA A 11 -0.75 27.20 33.33
CA ALA A 11 0.08 27.52 32.18
C ALA A 11 0.85 26.28 31.68
N SER A 12 1.35 25.45 32.60
CA SER A 12 1.98 24.16 32.26
C SER A 12 1.00 23.24 31.53
N PHE A 13 -0.26 23.17 31.96
CA PHE A 13 -1.28 22.36 31.30
C PHE A 13 -1.54 22.79 29.85
N PHE A 14 -1.44 24.09 29.55
CA PHE A 14 -1.58 24.63 28.18
C PHE A 14 -0.30 24.50 27.33
N LEU A 15 0.86 24.31 27.94
CA LEU A 15 2.15 24.15 27.23
C LEU A 15 2.51 22.68 26.92
N LEU A 16 1.92 21.71 27.64
CA LEU A 16 2.11 20.28 27.40
C LEU A 16 1.69 19.77 26.00
N PRO A 17 0.60 20.24 25.36
CA PRO A 17 0.19 19.72 24.05
C PRO A 17 1.09 20.17 22.88
N ILE A 18 1.99 21.15 23.09
CA ILE A 18 2.85 21.69 22.02
C ILE A 18 3.95 20.69 21.62
N SER A 19 4.33 19.79 22.54
CA SER A 19 5.30 18.72 22.29
C SER A 19 4.64 17.39 21.91
N ALA A 20 3.30 17.32 21.88
CA ALA A 20 2.57 16.12 21.51
C ALA A 20 2.43 16.05 19.98
N SER A 21 3.40 15.40 19.33
CA SER A 21 3.18 14.91 17.97
C SER A 21 2.12 13.82 18.03
N ALA A 22 0.91 14.10 17.54
CA ALA A 22 -0.09 13.06 17.36
C ALA A 22 0.46 12.05 16.35
N ALA A 23 0.75 10.83 16.80
CA ALA A 23 1.03 9.73 15.89
C ALA A 23 -0.14 9.63 14.91
N ILE A 24 0.14 9.55 13.61
CA ILE A 24 -0.87 9.38 12.58
C ILE A 24 -1.66 8.11 12.92
N ILE A 25 -2.91 8.26 13.38
CA ILE A 25 -3.73 7.18 13.92
C ILE A 25 -4.16 6.19 12.81
N SER A 26 -4.18 6.65 11.56
CA SER A 26 -4.53 5.81 10.40
C SER A 26 -3.32 5.60 9.50
N LYS A 27 -2.89 4.34 9.34
CA LYS A 27 -2.10 3.98 8.16
C LYS A 27 -2.84 4.46 6.90
N PRO A 28 -2.14 4.90 5.84
CA PRO A 28 -2.77 5.11 4.54
C PRO A 28 -3.58 3.88 4.14
N PHE A 29 -4.72 4.07 3.49
CA PHE A 29 -5.50 2.95 2.95
C PHE A 29 -4.63 2.15 1.98
N GLU A 30 -4.62 0.84 2.15
CA GLU A 30 -3.94 -0.06 1.23
C GLU A 30 -4.88 -0.39 0.07
N VAL A 31 -4.41 -0.19 -1.16
CA VAL A 31 -5.15 -0.48 -2.39
C VAL A 31 -4.43 -1.60 -3.13
N SER A 32 -5.07 -2.77 -3.25
CA SER A 32 -4.52 -3.93 -3.94
C SER A 32 -5.22 -4.15 -5.28
N GLY A 33 -4.43 -4.30 -6.35
CA GLY A 33 -4.90 -4.63 -7.69
C GLY A 33 -4.74 -6.11 -8.00
N TRP A 34 -5.67 -6.68 -8.77
CA TRP A 34 -5.60 -8.06 -9.24
C TRP A 34 -5.71 -8.11 -10.75
N ILE A 35 -4.71 -8.69 -11.42
CA ILE A 35 -4.69 -8.80 -12.88
C ILE A 35 -4.77 -10.30 -13.24
N PRO A 36 -5.92 -10.78 -13.72
CA PRO A 36 -6.07 -12.15 -14.14
C PRO A 36 -5.39 -12.44 -15.49
N TYR A 37 -4.91 -13.67 -15.68
CA TYR A 37 -4.17 -14.06 -16.88
C TYR A 37 -4.91 -13.80 -18.20
N TRP A 38 -6.25 -13.89 -18.21
CA TRP A 38 -7.06 -13.60 -19.40
C TRP A 38 -7.18 -12.10 -19.71
N ARG A 39 -6.62 -11.24 -18.87
CA ARG A 39 -6.54 -9.78 -19.03
C ARG A 39 -5.12 -9.24 -18.89
N THR A 40 -4.07 -10.08 -18.95
CA THR A 40 -2.68 -9.62 -18.79
C THR A 40 -2.34 -8.39 -19.64
N ALA A 41 -2.62 -8.43 -20.95
CA ALA A 41 -2.27 -7.34 -21.85
C ALA A 41 -2.98 -6.02 -21.50
N THR A 42 -4.31 -6.05 -21.33
CA THR A 42 -5.07 -4.84 -21.00
C THR A 42 -4.83 -4.39 -19.56
N GLY A 43 -4.77 -5.33 -18.61
CA GLY A 43 -4.67 -5.03 -17.19
C GLY A 43 -3.31 -4.42 -16.80
N THR A 44 -2.22 -4.90 -17.40
CA THR A 44 -0.90 -4.27 -17.20
C THR A 44 -0.85 -2.89 -17.85
N ALA A 45 -1.40 -2.73 -19.06
CA ALA A 45 -1.48 -1.43 -19.73
C ALA A 45 -2.33 -0.41 -18.96
N ASP A 46 -3.46 -0.84 -18.40
CA ASP A 46 -4.36 0.01 -17.62
C ASP A 46 -3.76 0.36 -16.24
N ALA A 47 -3.02 -0.55 -15.61
CA ALA A 47 -2.43 -0.32 -14.29
C ALA A 47 -1.17 0.55 -14.33
N LEU A 48 -0.37 0.48 -15.42
CA LEU A 48 0.88 1.19 -15.58
C LEU A 48 0.79 2.72 -15.33
N PRO A 49 -0.21 3.46 -15.86
CA PRO A 49 -0.35 4.90 -15.58
C PRO A 49 -0.89 5.22 -14.17
N HIS A 50 -1.18 4.22 -13.34
CA HIS A 50 -1.84 4.36 -12.04
C HIS A 50 -1.07 3.66 -10.89
N LEU A 51 0.22 3.36 -11.09
CA LEU A 51 1.03 2.65 -10.09
C LEU A 51 1.11 3.37 -8.73
N ASP A 52 0.98 4.70 -8.72
CA ASP A 52 0.97 5.56 -7.54
C ASP A 52 -0.23 5.30 -6.61
N VAL A 53 -1.33 4.81 -7.15
CA VAL A 53 -2.55 4.50 -6.39
C VAL A 53 -2.44 3.16 -5.66
N PHE A 54 -1.74 2.19 -6.25
CA PHE A 54 -1.68 0.84 -5.72
C PHE A 54 -0.60 0.70 -4.65
N THR A 55 -0.98 0.09 -3.52
CA THR A 55 -0.01 -0.43 -2.55
C THR A 55 0.66 -1.69 -3.06
N GLU A 56 -0.08 -2.52 -3.80
CA GLU A 56 0.41 -3.75 -4.42
C GLU A 56 -0.46 -4.14 -5.64
N ILE A 57 0.13 -4.91 -6.55
CA ILE A 57 -0.56 -5.52 -7.68
C ILE A 57 -0.18 -6.99 -7.71
N ASN A 58 -1.19 -7.85 -7.75
CA ASN A 58 -1.06 -9.29 -7.68
C ASN A 58 -1.37 -9.93 -9.05
N PRO A 59 -0.37 -10.54 -9.72
CA PRO A 59 -0.59 -11.32 -10.93
C PRO A 59 -1.37 -12.61 -10.61
N PHE A 60 -2.50 -12.83 -11.27
CA PHE A 60 -3.26 -14.08 -11.16
C PHE A 60 -3.07 -14.95 -12.37
N VAL A 61 -1.92 -15.63 -12.33
CA VAL A 61 -1.33 -16.32 -13.48
C VAL A 61 -1.27 -17.82 -13.29
N TYR A 62 -1.26 -18.32 -12.04
CA TYR A 62 -1.13 -19.75 -11.77
C TYR A 62 -2.47 -20.44 -11.56
N THR A 63 -2.59 -21.66 -12.09
CA THR A 63 -3.68 -22.60 -11.77
C THR A 63 -3.11 -23.85 -11.13
N LEU A 64 -3.68 -24.26 -9.99
CA LEU A 64 -3.39 -25.53 -9.34
C LEU A 64 -4.19 -26.64 -10.01
N LYS A 65 -3.51 -27.67 -10.50
CA LYS A 65 -4.13 -28.89 -11.03
C LYS A 65 -4.47 -29.86 -9.89
N ASN A 66 -5.33 -30.83 -10.18
CA ASN A 66 -5.71 -31.89 -9.25
C ASN A 66 -4.53 -32.78 -8.81
N ASP A 67 -3.44 -32.81 -9.59
CA ASP A 67 -2.21 -33.54 -9.26
C ASP A 67 -1.23 -32.71 -8.39
N GLY A 68 -1.63 -31.50 -7.97
CA GLY A 68 -0.82 -30.60 -7.16
C GLY A 68 0.22 -29.80 -7.97
N THR A 69 0.32 -30.00 -9.28
CA THR A 69 1.22 -29.20 -10.13
C THR A 69 0.62 -27.85 -10.50
N LEU A 70 1.49 -26.87 -10.74
CA LEU A 70 1.08 -25.53 -11.17
C LEU A 70 1.15 -25.40 -12.70
N VAL A 71 0.18 -24.69 -13.27
CA VAL A 71 0.22 -24.19 -14.65
C VAL A 71 0.39 -22.69 -14.61
N ASP A 72 1.40 -22.17 -15.30
CA ASP A 72 1.56 -20.74 -15.55
C ASP A 72 0.72 -20.33 -16.78
N ASN A 73 -0.55 -19.98 -16.56
CA ASN A 73 -1.43 -19.52 -17.63
C ASN A 73 -1.07 -18.10 -18.10
N GLY A 74 -0.47 -17.30 -17.22
CA GLY A 74 -0.18 -15.90 -17.49
C GLY A 74 1.23 -15.64 -18.01
N LYS A 75 2.07 -16.67 -18.09
CA LYS A 75 3.46 -16.62 -18.55
C LYS A 75 4.23 -15.53 -17.80
N LEU A 76 4.32 -15.65 -16.48
CA LEU A 76 4.88 -14.61 -15.61
C LEU A 76 6.33 -14.22 -15.97
N GLY A 77 7.07 -15.15 -16.58
CA GLY A 77 8.44 -14.93 -17.08
C GLY A 77 8.53 -14.30 -18.48
N GLU A 78 7.42 -13.96 -19.13
CA GLU A 78 7.37 -13.35 -20.47
C GLU A 78 6.82 -11.91 -20.41
N GLU A 79 6.90 -11.17 -21.53
CA GLU A 79 6.25 -9.87 -21.64
C GLU A 79 4.70 -10.03 -21.59
N PRO A 80 3.96 -9.07 -20.99
CA PRO A 80 4.43 -7.79 -20.45
C PRO A 80 4.91 -7.82 -18.99
N TRP A 81 4.84 -8.97 -18.30
CA TRP A 81 5.15 -9.05 -16.87
C TRP A 81 6.57 -8.65 -16.53
N LYS A 82 7.54 -9.06 -17.35
CA LYS A 82 8.95 -8.71 -17.15
C LYS A 82 9.16 -7.20 -17.06
N SER A 83 8.61 -6.44 -18.00
CA SER A 83 8.72 -4.98 -18.00
C SER A 83 7.88 -4.36 -16.88
N PHE A 84 6.67 -4.88 -16.65
CA PHE A 84 5.75 -4.36 -15.64
C PHE A 84 6.30 -4.47 -14.21
N ILE A 85 6.95 -5.58 -13.86
CA ILE A 85 7.45 -5.84 -12.49
C ILE A 85 8.63 -4.93 -12.11
N VAL A 86 9.42 -4.47 -13.09
CA VAL A 86 10.57 -3.60 -12.84
C VAL A 86 10.24 -2.12 -12.95
N GLU A 87 8.99 -1.78 -13.32
CA GLU A 87 8.56 -0.39 -13.40
C GLU A 87 8.61 0.26 -12.01
N PRO A 88 9.28 1.42 -11.87
CA PRO A 88 9.29 2.15 -10.60
C PRO A 88 7.90 2.70 -10.26
N ARG A 89 7.57 2.69 -8.97
CA ARG A 89 6.39 3.37 -8.42
C ARG A 89 6.69 4.83 -8.10
#